data_AF-A0A8K0JDP2-F1
#
_entry.id   AF-A0A8K0JDP2-F1
#
_cell.length_a   1.000
_cell.length_b   1.000
_cell.length_c   1.000
_cell.angle_alpha   90.00
_cell.angle_beta   90.00
_cell.angle_gamma   90.00
#
_symmetry.space_group_name_H-M   'P 1'
#
loop_
_entity.id
_entity.type
_entity.pdbx_description
1 polymer ?
#
loop_
_entity_poly.entity_id
_entity_poly.type
_entity_poly.pdbx_seq_one_letter_code
_entity_poly.pdbx_strand_id
1 'polypeptide(L)'
;MSVIRPFQATDLLRINNVNIDAWTETYRASFYLEYCATWPDFSCVVTDAEEDKITAYVIGKHEPPEPHPEHHGHVTALSISPRYRSLGLARKLMNFLETRSGPQGWDTWFLDLFVRCNNHRAIAMYEAMGYSVYRRVVDYYNGMEGLGKDPGPDEVDGFDMRKSMTRDDHKHIRANGRECRVTPREIYQ
;
A
#
# COMPACT_ATOMS: atom_id res chain seq x y z
N MET A 1 16.08 -18.94 -3.39
CA MET A 1 15.69 -18.12 -4.59
C MET A 1 14.26 -17.61 -4.38
N SER A 2 13.90 -16.37 -4.77
CA SER A 2 12.54 -15.84 -4.53
C SER A 2 11.70 -15.81 -5.81
N VAL A 3 10.43 -16.22 -5.74
CA VAL A 3 9.49 -16.24 -6.87
C VAL A 3 8.34 -15.29 -6.58
N ILE A 4 7.99 -14.43 -7.55
CA ILE A 4 6.80 -13.55 -7.48
C ILE A 4 5.69 -14.22 -8.27
N ARG A 5 4.51 -14.37 -7.67
CA ARG A 5 3.32 -14.93 -8.33
C ARG A 5 2.03 -14.23 -7.85
N PRO A 6 0.91 -14.35 -8.60
CA PRO A 6 -0.37 -13.81 -8.15
C PRO A 6 -0.77 -14.32 -6.75
N PHE A 7 -1.44 -13.45 -5.99
CA PHE A 7 -2.03 -13.81 -4.71
C PHE A 7 -3.22 -14.76 -4.94
N GLN A 8 -3.30 -15.83 -4.16
CA GLN A 8 -4.40 -16.80 -4.24
C GLN A 8 -5.16 -16.82 -2.91
N ALA A 9 -6.45 -17.14 -2.95
CA ALA A 9 -7.28 -17.23 -1.74
C ALA A 9 -6.70 -18.18 -0.67
N THR A 10 -6.03 -19.26 -1.08
CA THR A 10 -5.36 -20.22 -0.19
C THR A 10 -4.12 -19.66 0.51
N ASP A 11 -3.51 -18.58 -0.01
CA ASP A 11 -2.37 -17.92 0.62
C ASP A 11 -2.73 -17.29 1.97
N LEU A 12 -4.02 -16.97 2.19
CA LEU A 12 -4.51 -16.43 3.46
C LEU A 12 -4.16 -17.34 4.65
N LEU A 13 -4.08 -18.65 4.43
CA LEU A 13 -3.71 -19.62 5.46
C LEU A 13 -2.19 -19.63 5.78
N ARG A 14 -1.38 -18.92 4.98
CA ARG A 14 0.08 -18.97 4.99
C ARG A 14 0.75 -17.60 5.22
N ILE A 15 0.01 -16.48 5.19
CA ILE A 15 0.59 -15.13 5.35
C ILE A 15 0.92 -14.74 6.81
N ASN A 16 0.55 -15.56 7.81
CA ASN A 16 0.71 -15.23 9.23
C ASN A 16 2.16 -14.83 9.60
N ASN A 17 3.17 -15.46 9.00
CA ASN A 17 4.58 -15.12 9.29
C ASN A 17 5.01 -13.74 8.78
N VAL A 18 4.23 -13.15 7.87
CA VAL A 18 4.39 -11.78 7.37
C VAL A 18 3.56 -10.83 8.25
N ASN A 19 2.32 -11.20 8.56
CA ASN A 19 1.37 -10.40 9.33
C ASN A 19 1.71 -10.19 10.81
N ILE A 20 2.62 -10.98 11.39
CA ILE A 20 3.10 -10.77 12.77
C ILE A 20 3.93 -9.49 12.92
N ASP A 21 4.37 -8.87 11.81
CA ASP A 21 5.10 -7.61 11.88
C ASP A 21 4.25 -6.44 12.40
N ALA A 22 4.80 -5.67 13.34
CA ALA A 22 4.08 -4.60 14.05
C ALA A 22 3.53 -3.48 13.14
N TRP A 23 4.05 -3.33 11.92
CA TRP A 23 3.56 -2.34 10.95
C TRP A 23 2.55 -2.91 9.96
N THR A 24 2.20 -4.19 10.10
CA THR A 24 1.31 -4.89 9.19
C THR A 24 -0.05 -5.07 9.84
N GLU A 25 -1.05 -4.44 9.25
CA GLU A 25 -2.44 -4.61 9.69
C GLU A 25 -2.96 -5.98 9.26
N THR A 26 -3.71 -6.65 10.14
CA THR A 26 -4.33 -7.95 9.83
C THR A 26 -5.82 -7.77 9.65
N TYR A 27 -6.24 -7.67 8.38
CA TYR A 27 -7.64 -7.53 8.03
C TYR A 27 -8.46 -8.81 8.23
N ARG A 28 -9.78 -8.68 8.16
CA ARG A 28 -10.70 -9.83 8.14
C ARG A 28 -10.52 -10.63 6.85
N ALA A 29 -10.76 -11.94 6.91
CA ALA A 29 -10.68 -12.83 5.75
C ALA A 29 -11.49 -12.33 4.54
N SER A 30 -12.70 -11.80 4.77
CA SER A 30 -13.56 -11.25 3.71
C SER A 30 -12.89 -10.13 2.92
N PHE A 31 -12.10 -9.28 3.58
CA PHE A 31 -11.39 -8.18 2.94
C PHE A 31 -10.32 -8.71 1.96
N TYR A 32 -9.49 -9.66 2.38
CA TYR A 32 -8.50 -10.28 1.49
C TYR A 32 -9.16 -10.98 0.29
N LEU A 33 -10.26 -11.70 0.54
CA LEU A 33 -10.96 -12.45 -0.51
C LEU A 33 -11.68 -11.52 -1.51
N GLU A 34 -12.22 -10.40 -1.05
CA GLU A 34 -12.78 -9.36 -1.91
C GLU A 34 -11.73 -8.80 -2.87
N TYR A 35 -10.54 -8.46 -2.36
CA TYR A 35 -9.45 -7.99 -3.21
C TYR A 35 -8.98 -9.04 -4.23
N CYS A 36 -8.86 -10.30 -3.79
CA CYS A 36 -8.50 -11.40 -4.66
C CYS A 36 -9.55 -11.64 -5.77
N ALA A 37 -10.83 -11.36 -5.50
CA ALA A 37 -11.92 -11.56 -6.46
C ALA A 37 -12.08 -10.36 -7.41
N THR A 38 -11.96 -9.13 -6.90
CA THR A 38 -12.24 -7.90 -7.66
C THR A 38 -11.01 -7.39 -8.40
N TRP A 39 -9.80 -7.49 -7.81
CA TRP A 39 -8.55 -6.98 -8.39
C TRP A 39 -7.42 -8.03 -8.37
N PRO A 40 -7.61 -9.20 -9.01
CA PRO A 40 -6.64 -10.30 -8.98
C PRO A 40 -5.27 -9.94 -9.58
N ASP A 41 -5.21 -8.92 -10.42
CA ASP A 41 -4.01 -8.43 -11.10
C ASP A 41 -3.24 -7.36 -10.31
N PHE A 42 -3.82 -6.81 -9.23
CA PHE A 42 -3.18 -5.88 -8.29
C PHE A 42 -2.68 -6.55 -7.00
N SER A 43 -2.70 -7.88 -6.93
CA SER A 43 -2.26 -8.59 -5.73
C SER A 43 -1.27 -9.70 -6.07
N CYS A 44 -0.08 -9.67 -5.44
CA CYS A 44 0.92 -10.71 -5.61
C CYS A 44 1.65 -11.03 -4.31
N VAL A 45 2.20 -12.25 -4.26
CA VAL A 45 3.03 -12.75 -3.15
C VAL A 45 4.44 -13.06 -3.65
N VAL A 46 5.37 -13.03 -2.72
CA VAL A 46 6.74 -13.51 -2.92
C VAL A 46 6.92 -14.77 -2.08
N THR A 47 7.23 -15.88 -2.73
CA THR A 47 7.57 -17.13 -2.05
C THR A 47 9.08 -17.37 -2.06
N ASP A 48 9.58 -17.96 -0.98
CA ASP A 48 10.90 -18.59 -0.98
C ASP A 48 10.81 -19.94 -1.71
N ALA A 49 11.66 -20.16 -2.70
CA ALA A 49 11.64 -21.35 -3.55
C ALA A 49 12.10 -22.62 -2.83
N GLU A 50 12.83 -22.50 -1.71
CA GLU A 50 13.36 -23.65 -0.95
C GLU A 50 12.36 -24.08 0.13
N GLU A 51 11.75 -23.12 0.82
CA GLU A 51 10.80 -23.40 1.91
C GLU A 51 9.31 -23.36 1.48
N ASP A 52 9.01 -22.98 0.24
CA ASP A 52 7.67 -22.62 -0.26
C ASP A 52 6.94 -21.62 0.68
N LYS A 53 7.70 -20.78 1.38
CA LYS A 53 7.14 -19.89 2.41
C LYS A 53 6.83 -18.52 1.83
N ILE A 54 5.68 -17.94 2.18
CA ILE A 54 5.40 -16.55 1.81
C ILE A 54 6.31 -15.63 2.61
N THR A 55 7.12 -14.84 1.91
CA THR A 55 8.11 -13.94 2.51
C THR A 55 7.66 -12.48 2.46
N ALA A 56 6.83 -12.14 1.48
CA ALA A 56 6.25 -10.83 1.30
C ALA A 56 4.96 -10.91 0.49
N TYR A 57 4.13 -9.89 0.57
CA TYR A 57 2.99 -9.71 -0.33
C TYR A 57 2.73 -8.22 -0.57
N VAL A 58 2.05 -7.94 -1.67
CA VAL A 58 1.40 -6.67 -1.92
C VAL A 58 -0.04 -6.93 -2.34
N ILE A 59 -0.95 -6.11 -1.80
CA ILE A 59 -2.36 -6.10 -2.14
C ILE A 59 -2.71 -4.66 -2.48
N GLY A 60 -3.29 -4.48 -3.66
CA GLY A 60 -3.78 -3.19 -4.11
C GLY A 60 -5.09 -3.34 -4.87
N LYS A 61 -5.60 -2.21 -5.29
CA LYS A 61 -6.82 -2.08 -6.11
C LYS A 61 -6.68 -0.91 -7.07
N HIS A 62 -7.64 -0.76 -7.96
CA HIS A 62 -7.86 0.48 -8.68
C HIS A 62 -9.28 0.98 -8.45
N GLU A 63 -9.45 2.27 -8.19
CA GLU A 63 -10.75 2.88 -7.91
C GLU A 63 -10.78 4.39 -8.19
N PRO A 64 -11.97 4.99 -8.34
CA PRO A 64 -13.19 4.34 -8.83
C PRO A 64 -13.00 3.83 -10.27
N PRO A 65 -13.84 2.94 -10.81
CA PRO A 65 -13.66 2.43 -12.18
C PRO A 65 -13.71 3.55 -13.23
N GLU A 66 -12.96 3.38 -14.31
CA GLU A 66 -13.01 4.29 -15.47
C GLU A 66 -14.46 4.36 -16.02
N PRO A 67 -14.99 5.54 -16.43
CA PRO A 67 -14.36 6.84 -16.70
C PRO A 67 -14.31 7.87 -15.56
N HIS A 68 -14.05 7.48 -14.31
CA HIS A 68 -13.96 8.43 -13.21
C HIS A 68 -12.76 9.41 -13.31
N PRO A 69 -12.93 10.72 -13.05
CA PRO A 69 -11.83 11.70 -13.09
C PRO A 69 -10.74 11.46 -12.05
N GLU A 70 -11.04 10.68 -11.01
CA GLU A 70 -10.09 10.27 -9.97
C GLU A 70 -9.74 8.78 -10.06
N HIS A 71 -9.81 8.14 -11.23
CA HIS A 71 -9.37 6.75 -11.40
C HIS A 71 -7.87 6.58 -11.05
N HIS A 72 -7.59 5.97 -9.89
CA HIS A 72 -6.25 5.78 -9.36
C HIS A 72 -6.00 4.33 -8.94
N GLY A 73 -4.73 3.94 -8.89
CA GLY A 73 -4.32 2.74 -8.17
C GLY A 73 -4.13 3.05 -6.69
N HIS A 74 -4.42 2.08 -5.83
CA HIS A 74 -4.24 2.20 -4.39
C HIS A 74 -3.47 0.99 -3.84
N VAL A 75 -2.40 1.24 -3.08
CA VAL A 75 -1.68 0.19 -2.34
C VAL A 75 -2.32 0.06 -0.96
N THR A 76 -3.10 -0.99 -0.79
CA THR A 76 -3.80 -1.29 0.46
C THR A 76 -2.86 -1.87 1.51
N ALA A 77 -2.01 -2.81 1.11
CA ALA A 77 -1.08 -3.44 2.02
C ALA A 77 0.20 -3.87 1.29
N LEU A 78 1.34 -3.50 1.86
CA LEU A 78 2.66 -4.00 1.46
C LEU A 78 3.35 -4.48 2.73
N SER A 79 3.65 -5.78 2.81
CA SER A 79 4.39 -6.31 3.94
C SER A 79 5.45 -7.32 3.53
N ILE A 80 6.55 -7.27 4.27
CA ILE A 80 7.73 -8.11 4.07
C ILE A 80 8.17 -8.62 5.43
N SER A 81 8.29 -9.93 5.55
CA SER A 81 8.80 -10.59 6.74
C SER A 81 10.16 -10.00 7.13
N PRO A 82 10.41 -9.67 8.42
CA PRO A 82 11.62 -8.98 8.85
C PRO A 82 12.95 -9.58 8.35
N ARG A 83 13.01 -10.92 8.23
CA ARG A 83 14.19 -11.65 7.72
C ARG A 83 14.53 -11.37 6.25
N TYR A 84 13.56 -10.91 5.46
CA TYR A 84 13.68 -10.69 4.02
C TYR A 84 13.71 -9.20 3.64
N ARG A 85 13.83 -8.31 4.63
CA ARG A 85 13.96 -6.85 4.41
C ARG A 85 15.33 -6.49 3.85
N SER A 86 15.42 -5.31 3.25
CA SER A 86 16.65 -4.77 2.63
C SER A 86 17.19 -5.59 1.44
N LEU A 87 16.40 -6.53 0.89
CA LEU A 87 16.71 -7.29 -0.32
C LEU A 87 16.07 -6.71 -1.60
N GLY A 88 15.52 -5.48 -1.51
CA GLY A 88 14.85 -4.81 -2.63
C GLY A 88 13.45 -5.36 -2.98
N LEU A 89 12.89 -6.28 -2.20
CA LEU A 89 11.56 -6.86 -2.45
C LEU A 89 10.44 -5.81 -2.48
N ALA A 90 10.46 -4.84 -1.57
CA ALA A 90 9.48 -3.75 -1.55
C ALA A 90 9.45 -2.99 -2.88
N ARG A 91 10.63 -2.62 -3.39
CA ARG A 91 10.76 -1.90 -4.66
C ARG A 91 10.23 -2.73 -5.84
N LYS A 92 10.48 -4.04 -5.85
CA LYS A 92 9.95 -4.94 -6.88
C LYS A 92 8.43 -5.03 -6.84
N LEU A 93 7.84 -5.17 -5.66
CA LEU A 93 6.40 -5.23 -5.46
C LEU A 93 5.69 -3.90 -5.80
N MET A 94 6.30 -2.77 -5.43
CA MET A 94 5.80 -1.46 -5.83
C MET A 94 5.90 -1.25 -7.33
N ASN A 95 7.02 -1.61 -7.97
CA ASN A 95 7.15 -1.53 -9.43
C ASN A 95 6.14 -2.42 -10.17
N PHE A 96 5.78 -3.57 -9.59
CA PHE A 96 4.69 -4.40 -10.11
C PHE A 96 3.36 -3.63 -10.14
N LEU A 97 2.99 -2.95 -9.03
CA LEU A 97 1.77 -2.13 -9.01
C LEU A 97 1.86 -0.90 -9.91
N GLU A 98 2.99 -0.21 -9.93
CA GLU A 98 3.21 0.92 -10.85
C GLU A 98 3.04 0.51 -12.31
N THR A 99 3.50 -0.69 -12.69
CA THR A 99 3.31 -1.23 -14.05
C THR A 99 1.83 -1.51 -14.35
N ARG A 100 1.07 -2.01 -13.37
CA ARG A 100 -0.39 -2.23 -13.49
C ARG A 100 -1.20 -0.95 -13.52
N SER A 101 -0.76 0.07 -12.79
CA SER A 101 -1.34 1.42 -12.80
C SER A 101 -0.95 2.21 -14.04
N GLY A 102 0.18 1.90 -14.68
CA GLY A 102 0.65 2.60 -15.86
C GLY A 102 -0.12 2.26 -17.15
N PRO A 103 0.34 2.79 -18.30
CA PRO A 103 -0.35 2.67 -19.59
C PRO A 103 -0.41 1.25 -20.16
N GLN A 104 0.37 0.31 -19.60
CA GLN A 104 0.32 -1.11 -19.98
C GLN A 104 -0.74 -1.91 -19.19
N GLY A 105 -1.35 -1.30 -18.18
CA GLY A 105 -2.43 -1.88 -17.39
C GLY A 105 -3.68 -1.02 -17.48
N TRP A 106 -4.02 -0.36 -16.37
CA TRP A 106 -5.28 0.39 -16.21
C TRP A 106 -5.16 1.90 -16.49
N ASP A 107 -3.95 2.38 -16.82
CA ASP A 107 -3.69 3.78 -17.16
C ASP A 107 -4.33 4.77 -16.17
N THR A 108 -4.05 4.56 -14.89
CA THR A 108 -4.56 5.35 -13.79
C THR A 108 -3.85 6.70 -13.71
N TRP A 109 -4.46 7.70 -13.07
CA TRP A 109 -3.84 9.02 -12.92
C TRP A 109 -2.63 8.97 -11.97
N PHE A 110 -2.79 8.34 -10.81
CA PHE A 110 -1.73 8.21 -9.82
C PHE A 110 -1.83 6.85 -9.13
N LEU A 111 -0.80 6.52 -8.36
CA LEU A 111 -0.79 5.41 -7.41
C LEU A 111 -0.60 6.00 -6.01
N ASP A 112 -1.54 5.74 -5.10
CA ASP A 112 -1.49 6.23 -3.73
C ASP A 112 -1.40 5.12 -2.68
N LEU A 113 -1.12 5.53 -1.44
CA LEU A 113 -1.04 4.67 -0.26
C LEU A 113 -1.17 5.49 1.02
N PHE A 114 -1.59 4.85 2.11
CA PHE A 114 -1.52 5.42 3.45
C PHE A 114 -0.37 4.82 4.25
N VAL A 115 0.39 5.68 4.93
CA VAL A 115 1.48 5.27 5.83
C VAL A 115 1.41 6.06 7.15
N ARG A 116 1.60 5.38 8.29
CA ARG A 116 1.69 6.04 9.61
C ARG A 116 2.80 7.10 9.61
N CYS A 117 2.54 8.27 10.18
CA CYS A 117 3.50 9.38 10.16
C CYS A 117 4.82 9.05 10.88
N ASN A 118 4.78 8.17 11.88
CA ASN A 118 5.95 7.68 12.62
C ASN A 118 6.72 6.52 11.92
N ASN A 119 6.24 5.99 10.79
CA ASN A 119 6.94 4.94 10.04
C ASN A 119 7.99 5.54 9.09
N HIS A 120 9.03 6.15 9.66
CA HIS A 120 10.07 6.86 8.91
C HIS A 120 10.80 5.98 7.89
N ARG A 121 10.93 4.66 8.15
CA ARG A 121 11.58 3.73 7.22
C ARG A 121 10.76 3.53 5.95
N ALA A 122 9.45 3.35 6.08
CA ALA A 122 8.57 3.21 4.93
C ALA A 122 8.46 4.54 4.15
N ILE A 123 8.32 5.66 4.85
CA ILE A 123 8.26 6.99 4.23
C ILE A 123 9.51 7.26 3.39
N ALA A 124 10.71 7.09 3.96
CA ALA A 124 11.96 7.29 3.22
C ALA A 124 12.10 6.36 2.02
N MET A 125 11.59 5.13 2.15
CA MET A 125 11.56 4.16 1.05
C MET A 125 10.65 4.64 -0.09
N TYR A 126 9.43 5.11 0.22
CA TYR A 126 8.49 5.62 -0.79
C TYR A 126 8.98 6.91 -1.43
N GLU A 127 9.55 7.85 -0.67
CA GLU A 127 10.17 9.06 -1.21
C GLU A 127 11.30 8.73 -2.20
N ALA A 128 12.15 7.73 -1.88
CA ALA A 128 13.17 7.21 -2.79
C ALA A 128 12.63 6.45 -4.02
N MET A 129 11.31 6.21 -4.10
CA MET A 129 10.63 5.68 -5.29
C MET A 129 9.87 6.77 -6.07
N GLY A 130 9.91 8.03 -5.62
CA GLY A 130 9.25 9.16 -6.26
C GLY A 130 7.84 9.45 -5.74
N TYR A 131 7.44 8.86 -4.62
CA TYR A 131 6.21 9.24 -3.93
C TYR A 131 6.41 10.55 -3.16
N SER A 132 5.36 11.35 -3.09
CA SER A 132 5.32 12.59 -2.32
C SER A 132 4.09 12.60 -1.43
N VAL A 133 4.17 13.24 -0.25
CA VAL A 133 3.00 13.39 0.62
C VAL A 133 2.02 14.32 -0.07
N TYR A 134 0.81 13.84 -0.33
CA TYR A 134 -0.29 14.65 -0.84
C TYR A 134 -1.05 15.32 0.31
N ARG A 135 -1.35 14.59 1.39
CA ARG A 135 -2.03 15.15 2.57
C ARG A 135 -1.68 14.35 3.83
N ARG A 136 -1.86 14.99 4.99
CA ARG A 136 -1.90 14.35 6.30
C ARG A 136 -3.36 14.12 6.70
N VAL A 137 -3.71 12.88 6.93
CA VAL A 137 -5.03 12.45 7.37
C VAL A 137 -5.01 12.29 8.88
N VAL A 138 -5.71 13.19 9.56
CA VAL A 138 -5.77 13.25 11.02
C VAL A 138 -6.60 12.08 11.54
N ASP A 139 -6.12 11.40 12.58
CA ASP A 139 -6.79 10.26 13.24
C ASP A 139 -7.10 9.06 12.32
N TYR A 140 -6.38 8.90 11.21
CA TYR A 140 -6.64 7.84 10.23
C TYR A 140 -6.52 6.42 10.81
N TYR A 141 -5.50 6.19 11.64
CA TYR A 141 -5.24 4.90 12.30
C TYR A 141 -5.87 4.80 13.69
N ASN A 142 -6.66 5.80 14.11
CA ASN A 142 -7.26 5.80 15.44
C ASN A 142 -8.19 4.59 15.63
N GLY A 143 -8.00 3.86 16.73
CA GLY A 143 -8.73 2.62 17.03
C GLY A 143 -8.20 1.36 16.30
N MET A 144 -7.11 1.46 15.54
CA MET A 144 -6.42 0.28 15.00
C MET A 144 -5.50 -0.37 16.04
N GLU A 145 -5.19 -1.65 15.84
CA GLU A 145 -4.29 -2.39 16.71
C GLU A 145 -2.86 -1.80 16.68
N GLY A 146 -2.11 -2.03 17.76
CA GLY A 146 -0.73 -1.56 17.90
C GLY A 146 -0.57 -0.10 18.34
N LEU A 147 -1.66 0.61 18.68
CA LEU A 147 -1.58 1.91 19.35
C LEU A 147 -1.36 1.75 20.86
N GLY A 148 -0.56 2.65 21.43
CA GLY A 148 -0.39 2.76 22.88
C GLY A 148 -1.66 3.27 23.58
N LYS A 149 -1.62 3.37 24.91
CA LYS A 149 -2.75 3.86 25.73
C LYS A 149 -3.12 5.32 25.43
N ASP A 150 -2.11 6.13 25.11
CA ASP A 150 -2.23 7.56 24.77
C ASP A 150 -1.29 7.86 23.59
N PRO A 151 -1.68 7.47 22.36
CA PRO A 151 -0.79 7.57 21.21
C PRO A 151 -0.58 9.03 20.81
N GLY A 152 0.63 9.36 20.38
CA GLY A 152 0.94 10.70 19.85
C GLY A 152 0.25 10.96 18.50
N PRO A 153 0.12 12.23 18.07
CA PRO A 153 -0.51 12.56 16.79
C PRO A 153 0.11 11.85 15.59
N ASP A 154 1.43 11.66 15.56
CA ASP A 154 2.12 10.96 14.46
C ASP A 154 1.92 9.44 14.47
N GLU A 155 1.38 8.87 15.55
CA GLU A 155 1.06 7.44 15.64
C GLU A 155 -0.34 7.13 15.11
N VAL A 156 -1.28 8.08 15.24
CA VAL A 156 -2.67 7.96 14.77
C VAL A 156 -2.89 8.58 13.40
N ASP A 157 -2.09 9.57 13.01
CA ASP A 157 -2.21 10.22 11.70
C ASP A 157 -1.54 9.39 10.60
N GLY A 158 -2.10 9.48 9.40
CA GLY A 158 -1.53 8.87 8.19
C GLY A 158 -1.12 9.91 7.16
N PHE A 159 -0.04 9.66 6.44
CA PHE A 159 0.24 10.37 5.19
C PHE A 159 -0.40 9.61 4.02
N ASP A 160 -1.24 10.30 3.25
CA ASP A 160 -1.60 9.93 1.89
C ASP A 160 -0.42 10.30 0.99
N MET A 161 0.32 9.30 0.52
CA MET A 161 1.46 9.48 -0.37
C MET A 161 1.10 9.09 -1.79
N ARG A 162 1.46 9.92 -2.76
CA ARG A 162 1.12 9.73 -4.17
C ARG A 162 2.34 9.76 -5.07
N LYS A 163 2.29 8.92 -6.08
CA LYS A 163 3.16 8.99 -7.26
C LYS A 163 2.30 9.22 -8.49
N SER A 164 2.57 10.31 -9.21
CA SER A 164 1.92 10.62 -10.48
C SER A 164 2.30 9.58 -11.53
N MET A 165 1.32 9.01 -12.23
CA MET A 165 1.55 8.15 -13.38
C MET A 165 1.63 9.00 -14.66
N THR A 166 2.04 8.38 -15.77
CA THR A 166 2.26 9.08 -17.05
C THR A 166 1.06 9.89 -17.54
N ARG A 167 -0.17 9.42 -17.29
CA ARG A 167 -1.42 10.07 -17.72
C ARG A 167 -1.71 11.40 -17.00
N ASP A 168 -1.22 11.56 -15.77
CA ASP A 168 -1.62 12.64 -14.87
C ASP A 168 -0.93 13.97 -15.10
N ASP A 169 0.29 13.96 -15.66
CA ASP A 169 1.08 15.18 -15.84
C ASP A 169 1.20 15.98 -14.52
N HIS A 170 1.44 15.25 -13.42
CA HIS A 170 1.67 15.80 -12.08
C HIS A 170 0.51 16.61 -11.46
N LYS A 171 -0.74 16.47 -11.93
CA LYS A 171 -1.89 17.23 -11.39
C LYS A 171 -2.34 16.73 -10.02
N HIS A 172 -2.13 15.45 -9.71
CA HIS A 172 -2.58 14.85 -8.45
C HIS A 172 -1.47 14.69 -7.39
N ILE A 173 -0.39 15.47 -7.51
CA ILE A 173 0.67 15.59 -6.49
C ILE A 173 0.83 17.05 -6.03
N ARG A 174 1.46 17.27 -4.87
CA ARG A 174 1.71 18.64 -4.37
C ARG A 174 2.95 18.71 -3.48
N ALA A 175 3.59 19.87 -3.43
CA ALA A 175 4.82 20.08 -2.66
C ALA A 175 4.57 20.26 -1.15
N ASN A 176 3.45 20.86 -0.76
CA ASN A 176 3.11 21.20 0.63
C ASN A 176 2.18 20.19 1.31
N GLY A 177 2.13 18.93 0.84
CA GLY A 177 1.11 18.00 1.31
C GLY A 177 1.22 17.59 2.78
N ARG A 178 2.41 17.66 3.38
CA ARG A 178 2.59 17.43 4.84
C ARG A 178 1.83 18.45 5.70
N GLU A 179 1.57 19.64 5.17
CA GLU A 179 0.85 20.73 5.85
C GLU A 179 -0.65 20.67 5.60
N CYS A 180 -1.08 20.03 4.50
CA CYS A 180 -2.50 19.85 4.20
C CYS A 180 -3.10 18.77 5.10
N ARG A 181 -3.87 19.21 6.10
CA ARG A 181 -4.56 18.32 7.03
C ARG A 181 -6.01 18.13 6.61
N VAL A 182 -6.45 16.88 6.60
CA VAL A 182 -7.85 16.51 6.38
C VAL A 182 -8.26 15.42 7.37
N THR A 183 -9.56 15.25 7.55
CA THR A 183 -10.15 14.14 8.30
C THR A 183 -10.47 12.97 7.37
N PRO A 184 -10.66 11.74 7.88
CA PRO A 184 -11.00 10.58 7.03
C PRO A 184 -12.32 10.78 6.28
N ARG A 185 -13.27 11.55 6.84
CA ARG A 185 -14.56 11.85 6.20
C ARG A 185 -14.44 12.70 4.94
N GLU A 186 -13.36 13.45 4.78
CA GLU A 186 -13.11 14.29 3.61
C GLU A 186 -12.44 13.53 2.47
N ILE A 187 -12.09 12.25 2.68
CA ILE A 187 -11.44 11.40 1.66
C ILE A 187 -12.48 10.54 0.93
N TYR A 188 -13.53 10.09 1.63
CA TYR A 188 -14.55 9.17 1.11
C TYR A 188 -15.82 9.88 0.59
N GLN A 189 -15.74 11.19 0.27
CA GLN A 189 -16.85 11.97 -0.27
C GLN A 189 -16.87 11.99 -1.80
#